data_AF-T1QFZ4-F1
#
_entry.id   AF-T1QFZ4-F1
#
_cell.length_a   1.000
_cell.length_b   1.000
_cell.length_c   1.000
_cell.angle_alpha   90.00
_cell.angle_beta   90.00
_cell.angle_gamma   90.00
#
_symmetry.space_group_name_H-M   'P 1'
#
loop_
_entity.id
_entity.type
_entity.pdbx_description
1 polymer ?
#
loop_
_entity_poly.entity_id
_entity_poly.type
_entity_poly.pdbx_seq_one_letter_code
_entity_poly.pdbx_strand_id
1 'polypeptide(L)' 'VNACVDVVLSGVKLLQALGLNPENGEDHSILHSKNDLKEAFVHFMGKGAAAERFFSDEDTFHDIAHTASAFPGAQ' A
#
# COMPACT_ATOMS: atom_id res chain seq x y z
N VAL A 1 -2.18 19.81 17.23
CA VAL A 1 -0.89 19.14 16.96
C VAL A 1 -1.12 18.13 15.86
N ASN A 2 -0.36 18.19 14.77
CA ASN A 2 -0.35 17.23 13.68
C ASN A 2 0.96 16.42 13.76
N ALA A 3 0.85 15.11 13.90
CA ALA A 3 1.97 14.18 13.94
C ALA A 3 1.57 12.86 13.29
N CYS A 4 2.50 12.23 12.57
CA CYS A 4 2.35 10.91 11.98
C CYS A 4 3.63 10.10 12.20
N VAL A 5 3.55 8.81 11.87
CA VAL A 5 4.70 7.90 11.82
C VAL A 5 4.77 7.38 10.40
N ASP A 6 5.92 7.56 9.77
CA ASP A 6 6.18 7.04 8.44
C ASP A 6 6.73 5.62 8.57
N VAL A 7 6.22 4.70 7.77
CA VAL A 7 6.71 3.32 7.71
C VAL A 7 7.25 3.07 6.31
N VAL A 8 8.57 2.96 6.19
CA VAL A 8 9.25 2.73 4.91
C VAL A 8 9.56 1.25 4.75
N LEU A 9 9.05 0.64 3.68
CA LEU A 9 9.24 -0.77 3.38
C LEU A 9 9.14 -1.06 1.86
N SER A 10 9.47 -2.30 1.47
CA SER A 10 9.27 -2.74 0.10
C SER A 10 7.79 -2.99 -0.18
N GLY A 11 7.19 -2.22 -1.10
CA GLY A 11 5.79 -2.40 -1.48
C GLY A 11 5.47 -3.79 -2.04
N VAL A 12 6.39 -4.41 -2.79
CA VAL A 12 6.22 -5.80 -3.28
C VAL A 12 6.09 -6.78 -2.11
N LYS A 13 6.98 -6.67 -1.10
CA LYS A 13 6.93 -7.54 0.07
C LYS A 13 5.68 -7.31 0.92
N LEU A 14 5.20 -6.06 1.00
CA LEU A 14 3.93 -5.76 1.66
C LEU A 14 2.75 -6.45 0.98
N LEU A 15 2.65 -6.36 -0.35
CA LEU A 15 1.59 -7.06 -1.10
C LEU A 15 1.63 -8.57 -0.86
N GLN A 16 2.82 -9.18 -0.87
CA GLN A 16 3.01 -10.59 -0.56
C GLN A 16 2.57 -10.93 0.89
N ALA A 17 2.93 -10.11 1.87
CA ALA A 17 2.51 -10.30 3.27
C ALA A 17 0.99 -10.19 3.45
N LEU A 18 0.33 -9.39 2.61
CA LEU A 18 -1.14 -9.28 2.56
C LEU A 18 -1.81 -10.40 1.75
N GLY A 19 -1.05 -11.34 1.19
CA GLY A 19 -1.57 -12.43 0.36
C GLY A 19 -2.03 -11.99 -1.03
N LEU A 20 -1.52 -10.86 -1.53
CA LEU A 20 -1.88 -10.29 -2.83
C LEU A 20 -0.82 -10.59 -3.87
N ASN A 21 -1.24 -11.13 -5.01
CA ASN A 21 -0.36 -11.32 -6.17
C ASN A 21 -0.29 -10.02 -6.98
N PRO A 22 0.91 -9.53 -7.34
CA PRO A 22 1.07 -8.29 -8.10
C PRO A 22 0.79 -8.50 -9.59
N GLU A 23 -0.50 -8.64 -9.94
CA GLU A 23 -0.98 -8.75 -11.32
C GLU A 23 -2.05 -7.68 -11.60
N ASN A 24 -2.11 -7.23 -12.86
CA ASN A 24 -3.03 -6.23 -13.41
C ASN A 24 -2.93 -4.85 -12.70
N GLY A 25 -2.22 -3.91 -13.31
CA GLY A 25 -2.07 -2.55 -12.78
C GLY A 25 -3.07 -1.56 -13.37
N GLU A 26 -3.81 -0.88 -12.50
CA GLU A 26 -4.78 0.17 -12.83
C GLU A 26 -4.63 1.33 -11.84
N ASP A 27 -4.76 2.57 -12.32
CA ASP A 27 -4.73 3.73 -11.42
C ASP A 27 -6.10 3.94 -10.77
N HIS A 28 -6.08 4.27 -9.49
CA HIS A 28 -7.26 4.58 -8.70
C HIS A 28 -7.02 5.93 -8.01
N SER A 29 -7.94 6.88 -8.13
CA SER A 29 -7.80 8.18 -7.47
C SER A 29 -7.92 8.09 -5.95
N ILE A 30 -8.72 7.14 -5.45
CA ILE A 30 -8.91 6.80 -4.04
C ILE A 30 -8.85 5.29 -3.92
N LEU A 31 -8.21 4.77 -2.88
CA LEU A 31 -8.12 3.33 -2.62
C LEU A 31 -9.22 2.95 -1.63
N HIS A 32 -10.16 2.13 -2.06
CA HIS A 32 -11.25 1.63 -1.24
C HIS A 32 -10.98 0.22 -0.70
N SER A 33 -9.98 -0.47 -1.25
CA SER A 33 -9.72 -1.87 -0.92
C SER A 33 -8.23 -2.25 -1.04
N LYS A 34 -7.89 -3.44 -0.50
CA LYS A 34 -6.58 -4.08 -0.73
C LYS A 34 -6.30 -4.32 -2.21
N ASN A 35 -7.34 -4.56 -3.02
CA ASN A 35 -7.18 -4.76 -4.44
C ASN A 35 -6.81 -3.45 -5.15
N ASP A 36 -7.47 -2.34 -4.82
CA ASP A 36 -7.15 -1.02 -5.37
C ASP A 36 -5.71 -0.63 -5.05
N LEU A 37 -5.26 -0.89 -3.80
CA LEU A 37 -3.86 -0.68 -3.40
C LEU A 37 -2.89 -1.49 -4.28
N LYS A 38 -3.18 -2.78 -4.50
CA LYS A 38 -2.37 -3.65 -5.38
C LYS A 38 -2.34 -3.10 -6.81
N GLU A 39 -3.49 -2.76 -7.38
CA GLU A 39 -3.61 -2.27 -8.76
C GLU A 39 -2.86 -0.95 -8.96
N ALA A 40 -3.08 0.03 -8.06
CA ALA A 40 -2.42 1.32 -8.12
C ALA A 40 -0.90 1.17 -7.93
N PHE A 41 -0.47 0.34 -6.97
CA PHE A 41 0.95 0.05 -6.77
C PHE A 41 1.59 -0.53 -8.03
N VAL A 42 1.00 -1.56 -8.64
CA VAL A 42 1.52 -2.18 -9.87
C VAL A 42 1.55 -1.18 -11.03
N HIS A 43 0.53 -0.33 -11.15
CA HIS A 43 0.46 0.72 -12.18
C HIS A 43 1.65 1.69 -12.11
N PHE A 44 1.95 2.21 -10.92
CA PHE A 44 3.04 3.19 -10.73
C PHE A 44 4.42 2.54 -10.69
N MET A 45 4.52 1.32 -10.13
CA MET A 45 5.76 0.56 -10.12
C MET A 45 6.24 0.24 -11.54
N GLY A 46 5.34 -0.16 -12.45
CA GLY A 46 5.68 -0.42 -13.85
C GLY A 46 6.20 0.82 -14.61
N LYS A 47 5.90 2.02 -14.12
CA LYS A 47 6.37 3.30 -14.68
C LYS A 47 7.62 3.85 -13.99
N GLY A 48 8.01 3.28 -12.84
CA GLY A 48 9.01 3.88 -11.96
C GLY A 48 8.62 5.29 -11.47
N ALA A 49 7.31 5.54 -11.33
CA ALA A 49 6.77 6.85 -11.04
C ALA A 49 6.32 6.96 -9.58
N ALA A 50 6.44 8.15 -9.00
CA ALA A 50 5.91 8.44 -7.68
C ALA A 50 4.38 8.64 -7.74
N ALA A 51 3.69 8.24 -6.68
CA ALA A 51 2.27 8.49 -6.47
C ALA A 51 1.94 8.49 -4.97
N GLU A 52 0.91 9.24 -4.61
CA GLU A 52 0.31 9.25 -3.27
C GLU A 52 -1.20 9.12 -3.43
N ARG A 53 -1.84 8.33 -2.56
CA ARG A 53 -3.28 8.08 -2.60
C ARG A 53 -3.86 8.03 -1.20
N PHE A 54 -5.10 8.49 -1.09
CA PHE A 54 -5.90 8.31 0.12
C PHE A 54 -6.51 6.91 0.14
N PHE A 55 -6.42 6.23 1.28
CA PHE A 55 -7.08 4.95 1.51
C PHE A 55 -8.32 5.19 2.39
N SER A 56 -9.52 4.92 1.88
CA SER A 56 -10.76 5.39 2.50
C SER A 56 -11.39 4.45 3.52
N ASP A 57 -11.08 3.16 3.45
CA ASP A 57 -11.62 2.17 4.39
C ASP A 57 -10.71 2.07 5.62
N GLU A 58 -11.22 2.53 6.76
CA GLU A 58 -10.46 2.70 8.01
C GLU A 58 -9.96 1.37 8.57
N ASP A 59 -10.84 0.37 8.69
CA ASP A 59 -10.49 -0.94 9.25
C ASP A 59 -9.45 -1.65 8.38
N THR A 60 -9.66 -1.64 7.06
CA THR A 60 -8.70 -2.23 6.12
C THR A 60 -7.37 -1.48 6.14
N PHE A 61 -7.38 -0.15 6.24
CA PHE A 61 -6.16 0.64 6.34
C PHE A 61 -5.41 0.34 7.64
N HIS A 62 -6.11 0.24 8.77
CA HIS A 62 -5.53 -0.13 10.05
C HIS A 62 -4.83 -1.49 9.99
N ASP A 63 -5.47 -2.50 9.39
CA ASP A 63 -4.88 -3.84 9.21
C ASP A 63 -3.63 -3.82 8.33
N ILE A 64 -3.65 -3.04 7.24
CA ILE A 64 -2.49 -2.86 6.35
C ILE A 64 -1.35 -2.16 7.09
N ALA A 65 -1.64 -1.07 7.81
CA ALA A 65 -0.65 -0.29 8.54
C ALA A 65 -0.01 -1.11 9.67
N HIS A 66 -0.82 -1.90 10.39
CA HIS A 66 -0.33 -2.84 11.41
C HIS A 66 0.60 -3.90 10.79
N THR A 67 0.18 -4.51 9.67
CA THR A 67 1.00 -5.49 8.94
C THR A 67 2.32 -4.87 8.47
N ALA A 68 2.29 -3.65 7.94
CA ALA A 68 3.48 -2.93 7.49
C ALA A 68 4.43 -2.60 8.65
N SER A 69 3.90 -2.14 9.78
CA SER A 69 4.68 -1.75 10.97
C SER A 69 5.35 -2.95 11.65
N ALA A 70 4.72 -4.12 11.60
CA ALA A 70 5.28 -5.37 12.10
C ALA A 70 6.26 -6.04 11.12
N PHE A 71 6.42 -5.51 9.90
CA PHE A 71 7.19 -6.16 8.86
C PHE A 71 8.71 -6.12 9.14
N PRO A 72 9.44 -7.23 9.03
CA PRO A 72 10.89 -7.23 9.22
C PRO A 72 11.61 -6.28 8.25
N GLY A 73 12.28 -5.27 8.81
CA GLY A 73 13.00 -4.25 8.04
C GLY A 73 12.17 -3.04 7.64
N ALA A 74 10.95 -2.89 8.15
CA ALA A 74 10.27 -1.62 8.18
C ALA A 74 11.05 -0.61 9.05
N GLN A 75 11.15 0.64 8.58
CA GLN A 75 11.83 1.75 9.24
C GLN A 75 10.85 2.88 9.53
#